data_AF-A0A811AP71-F1
#
_entry.id   AF-A0A811AP71-F1
#
_cell.length_a   1.000
_cell.length_b   1.000
_cell.length_c   1.000
_cell.angle_alpha   90.00
_cell.angle_beta   90.00
_cell.angle_gamma   90.00
#
_symmetry.space_group_name_H-M   'P 1'
#
loop_
_entity.id
_entity.type
_entity.pdbx_description
1 polymer ?
#
loop_
_entity_poly.entity_id
_entity_poly.type
_entity_poly.pdbx_seq_one_letter_code
_entity_poly.pdbx_strand_id
1 'polypeptide(L)'
;MIVAVGYQTNLPFDLNSRAYDYTPAAESRKTDLHSGHFSRKSGGSNNFRQLLETRIAPKVEQGLNIDRQRRGLWGHSYGGLFVLDSWLSSSYFRSYYSASPSLGRGYDALLSRVTAVEPLQFCAKHRR
;
A
#
# COMPACT_ATOMS: atom_id res chain seq x y z
N MET A 1 -6.88 3.91 -18.17
CA MET A 1 -5.45 4.26 -18.00
C MET A 1 -4.83 3.27 -17.03
N ILE A 2 -3.60 2.84 -17.27
CA ILE A 2 -2.82 1.99 -16.36
C ILE A 2 -1.56 2.76 -15.98
N VAL A 3 -1.22 2.77 -14.69
CA VAL A 3 0.01 3.41 -14.18
C VAL A 3 0.79 2.35 -13.41
N ALA A 4 1.95 1.96 -13.94
CA ALA A 4 2.88 1.05 -13.28
C ALA A 4 3.89 1.87 -12.46
N VAL A 5 3.84 1.75 -11.13
CA VAL A 5 4.77 2.44 -10.22
C VAL A 5 5.94 1.51 -9.90
N GLY A 6 7.04 1.68 -10.63
CA GLY A 6 8.28 0.92 -10.48
C GLY A 6 9.43 1.71 -9.87
N TYR A 7 10.58 1.07 -9.78
CA TYR A 7 11.83 1.67 -9.32
C TYR A 7 12.80 1.83 -10.49
N GLN A 8 13.74 2.77 -10.38
CA GLN A 8 14.79 2.96 -11.38
C GLN A 8 15.85 1.86 -11.25
N THR A 9 15.57 0.71 -11.83
CA THR A 9 16.45 -0.47 -11.81
C THR A 9 16.22 -1.32 -13.06
N ASN A 10 17.24 -2.08 -13.46
CA ASN A 10 17.13 -3.06 -14.55
C ASN A 10 16.59 -4.42 -14.06
N LEU A 11 16.37 -4.56 -12.75
CA LEU A 11 15.80 -5.76 -12.16
C LEU A 11 14.27 -5.69 -12.17
N PRO A 12 13.56 -6.83 -12.19
CA PRO A 12 12.11 -6.84 -12.07
C PRO A 12 11.61 -6.28 -10.73
N PHE A 13 12.45 -6.31 -9.68
CA PHE A 13 12.13 -5.78 -8.36
C PHE A 13 13.35 -5.15 -7.69
N ASP A 14 13.16 -3.96 -7.12
CA ASP A 14 14.03 -3.46 -6.05
C ASP A 14 13.51 -4.02 -4.72
N LEU A 15 14.17 -5.05 -4.20
CA LEU A 15 13.75 -5.75 -3.00
C LEU A 15 13.83 -4.91 -1.72
N ASN A 16 14.76 -3.94 -1.67
CA ASN A 16 14.98 -3.12 -0.49
C ASN A 16 13.96 -1.98 -0.44
N SER A 17 13.82 -1.24 -1.54
CA SER A 17 12.90 -0.12 -1.62
C SER A 17 11.45 -0.58 -1.45
N ARG A 18 11.05 -1.68 -2.10
CA ARG A 18 9.69 -2.23 -1.95
C ARG A 18 9.41 -2.77 -0.54
N ALA A 19 10.42 -3.29 0.15
CA ALA A 19 10.24 -3.77 1.53
C ALA A 19 9.97 -2.59 2.47
N TYR A 20 10.62 -1.45 2.24
CA TYR A 20 10.35 -0.22 2.98
C TYR A 20 8.99 0.36 2.60
N ASP A 21 8.79 0.68 1.32
CA ASP A 21 7.64 1.44 0.85
C ASP A 21 6.30 0.71 1.03
N TYR A 22 6.28 -0.62 0.98
CA TYR A 22 5.02 -1.36 0.98
C TYR A 22 4.64 -1.97 2.33
N THR A 23 5.42 -1.73 3.38
CA THR A 23 5.14 -2.29 4.71
C THR A 23 4.63 -1.22 5.71
N PRO A 24 3.60 -1.55 6.53
CA PRO A 24 3.10 -0.70 7.60
C PRO A 24 4.17 -0.34 8.63
N ALA A 25 4.07 0.84 9.26
CA ALA A 25 4.98 1.23 10.35
C ALA A 25 4.96 0.26 11.55
N ALA A 26 3.87 -0.50 11.74
CA ALA A 26 3.83 -1.56 12.75
C ALA A 26 4.86 -2.69 12.48
N GLU A 27 5.32 -2.82 11.24
CA GLU A 27 6.31 -3.80 10.81
C GLU A 27 7.73 -3.46 11.24
N SER A 28 8.06 -2.18 11.36
CA SER A 28 9.41 -1.73 11.72
C SER A 28 9.77 -2.12 13.16
N ARG A 29 8.78 -2.10 14.07
CA ARG A 29 8.97 -2.52 15.46
C ARG A 29 9.34 -3.99 15.61
N LYS A 30 8.98 -4.85 14.65
CA LYS A 30 9.33 -6.29 14.67
C LYS A 30 10.65 -6.58 13.96
N THR A 31 11.05 -5.76 12.98
CA THR A 31 12.37 -5.91 12.35
C THR A 31 13.50 -5.56 13.32
N ASP A 32 13.33 -4.53 14.15
CA ASP A 32 14.36 -4.10 15.10
C ASP A 32 14.59 -5.12 16.24
N LEU A 33 13.59 -5.95 16.56
CA LEU A 33 13.65 -6.92 17.65
C LEU A 33 14.27 -8.28 17.26
N HIS A 34 14.40 -8.60 15.96
CA HIS A 34 14.75 -9.96 15.51
C HIS A 34 15.82 -10.05 14.43
N SER A 35 16.48 -8.95 14.06
CA SER A 35 17.38 -9.00 12.90
C SER A 35 18.86 -8.95 13.22
N GLY A 36 19.51 -10.10 13.02
CA GLY A 36 20.89 -10.14 12.53
C GLY A 36 21.01 -9.53 11.13
N HIS A 37 22.21 -9.61 10.55
CA HIS A 37 22.72 -8.92 9.34
C HIS A 37 21.88 -8.94 8.03
N PHE A 38 20.65 -9.47 8.01
CA PHE A 38 19.82 -9.66 6.81
C PHE A 38 18.40 -9.01 6.87
N SER A 39 18.10 -8.08 7.78
CA SER A 39 16.81 -7.36 7.71
C SER A 39 16.84 -6.21 6.70
N ARG A 40 15.77 -6.12 5.91
CA ARG A 40 15.46 -4.95 5.10
C ARG A 40 14.67 -3.96 5.95
N LYS A 41 14.97 -2.67 5.80
CA LYS A 41 14.19 -1.58 6.41
C LYS A 41 12.72 -1.70 5.98
N SER A 42 11.80 -1.53 6.93
CA SER A 42 10.35 -1.60 6.75
C SER A 42 9.67 -0.33 7.28
N GLY A 43 8.36 -0.20 7.07
CA GLY A 43 7.54 0.84 7.71
C GLY A 43 7.29 2.12 6.92
N GLY A 44 7.61 2.14 5.61
CA GLY A 44 7.53 3.31 4.75
C GLY A 44 6.18 3.57 4.08
N SER A 45 5.18 2.69 4.26
CA SER A 45 3.87 2.77 3.59
C SER A 45 3.16 4.13 3.68
N ASN A 46 3.19 4.81 4.83
CA ASN A 46 2.57 6.14 4.94
C ASN A 46 3.25 7.16 4.02
N ASN A 47 4.59 7.18 4.02
CA ASN A 47 5.38 8.08 3.18
C ASN A 47 5.19 7.76 1.69
N PHE A 48 5.18 6.47 1.34
CA PHE A 48 4.96 6.03 -0.03
C PHE A 48 3.54 6.36 -0.53
N ARG A 49 2.51 6.16 0.31
CA ARG A 49 1.13 6.56 -0.02
C ARG A 49 1.00 8.07 -0.20
N GLN A 50 1.63 8.87 0.66
CA GLN A 50 1.65 10.32 0.50
C GLN A 50 2.31 10.72 -0.82
N LEU A 51 3.46 10.14 -1.17
CA LEU A 51 4.11 10.34 -2.47
C LEU A 51 3.18 9.98 -3.63
N LEU A 52 2.50 8.84 -3.55
CA LEU A 52 1.59 8.34 -4.57
C LEU A 52 0.40 9.28 -4.80
N GLU A 53 -0.29 9.68 -3.73
CA GLU A 53 -1.54 10.44 -3.80
C GLU A 53 -1.32 11.93 -4.06
N THR A 54 -0.19 12.50 -3.62
CA THR A 54 0.05 13.95 -3.70
C THR A 54 1.01 14.37 -4.80
N ARG A 55 1.82 13.45 -5.34
CA ARG A 55 2.80 13.78 -6.39
C ARG A 55 2.63 12.94 -7.64
N ILE A 56 2.67 11.61 -7.51
CA ILE A 56 2.65 10.70 -8.67
C ILE A 56 1.30 10.77 -9.38
N ALA A 57 0.21 10.47 -8.69
CA ALA A 57 -1.11 10.40 -9.29
C ALA A 57 -1.57 11.74 -9.90
N PRO A 58 -1.44 12.90 -9.22
CA PRO A 58 -1.76 14.19 -9.83
C PRO A 58 -0.94 14.49 -11.08
N LYS A 59 0.33 14.08 -11.12
CA LYS A 59 1.21 14.34 -12.26
C LYS A 59 0.84 13.49 -13.47
N VAL A 60 0.55 12.21 -13.29
CA VAL A 60 0.21 11.30 -14.41
C VAL A 60 -1.21 11.50 -14.93
N GLU A 61 -2.12 12.07 -14.12
CA GLU A 61 -3.49 12.37 -14.54
C GLU A 61 -3.62 13.74 -15.25
N GLN A 62 -2.57 14.56 -15.27
CA GLN A 62 -2.62 15.92 -15.81
C GLN A 62 -3.01 15.92 -17.31
N GLY A 63 -4.09 16.64 -17.64
CA GLY A 63 -4.59 16.76 -19.02
C GLY A 63 -5.42 15.57 -19.52
N LEU A 64 -5.67 14.57 -18.67
CA LEU A 64 -6.49 13.40 -19.00
C LEU A 64 -7.89 13.50 -18.39
N ASN A 65 -8.90 13.03 -19.12
CA ASN A 65 -10.25 12.88 -18.58
C ASN A 65 -10.33 11.59 -17.73
N ILE A 66 -10.02 11.71 -16.44
CA ILE A 66 -10.00 10.59 -15.50
C ILE A 66 -11.26 10.58 -14.65
N ASP A 67 -11.97 9.45 -14.68
CA ASP A 67 -13.05 9.18 -13.75
C ASP A 67 -12.49 8.74 -12.40
N ARG A 68 -12.49 9.68 -11.45
CA ARG A 68 -11.96 9.46 -10.09
C ARG A 68 -12.76 8.43 -9.30
N GLN A 69 -14.03 8.18 -9.65
CA GLN A 69 -14.87 7.18 -8.99
C GLN A 69 -14.52 5.74 -9.41
N ARG A 70 -13.72 5.57 -10.46
CA ARG A 70 -13.23 4.26 -10.93
C ARG A 70 -11.74 4.05 -10.66
N ARG A 71 -11.14 4.85 -9.76
CA ARG A 71 -9.71 4.72 -9.43
C ARG A 71 -9.46 3.49 -8.55
N GLY A 72 -8.62 2.58 -9.03
CA GLY A 72 -8.23 1.36 -8.33
C GLY A 72 -6.76 1.34 -7.91
N LEU A 73 -6.45 0.62 -6.83
CA LEU A 73 -5.09 0.30 -6.40
C LEU A 73 -4.92 -1.22 -6.37
N TRP A 74 -3.83 -1.72 -6.95
CA TRP A 74 -3.50 -3.15 -7.00
C TRP A 74 -2.09 -3.39 -6.46
N GLY A 75 -1.87 -4.56 -5.84
CA GLY A 75 -0.55 -4.98 -5.38
C GLY A 75 -0.49 -6.45 -5.01
N HIS A 76 0.70 -7.05 -5.22
CA HIS A 76 1.00 -8.45 -4.89
C HIS A 76 2.06 -8.58 -3.80
N SER A 77 1.97 -9.61 -2.94
CA SER A 77 2.94 -9.86 -1.84
C SER A 77 3.01 -8.65 -0.89
N TYR A 78 4.16 -7.99 -0.71
CA TYR A 78 4.23 -6.73 0.05
C TYR A 78 3.33 -5.65 -0.55
N GLY A 79 3.15 -5.61 -1.87
CA GLY A 79 2.19 -4.71 -2.50
C GLY A 79 0.76 -4.98 -2.03
N GLY A 80 0.41 -6.23 -1.74
CA GLY A 80 -0.89 -6.58 -1.15
C GLY A 80 -1.06 -6.03 0.27
N LEU A 81 0.00 -6.00 1.08
CA LEU A 81 -0.01 -5.35 2.39
C LEU A 81 -0.22 -3.84 2.26
N PHE A 82 0.47 -3.21 1.31
CA PHE A 82 0.29 -1.79 1.02
C PHE A 82 -1.14 -1.46 0.58
N VAL A 83 -1.77 -2.33 -0.23
CA VAL A 83 -3.17 -2.17 -0.62
C VAL A 83 -4.09 -2.22 0.60
N LEU A 84 -3.90 -3.18 1.51
CA LEU A 84 -4.73 -3.30 2.72
C LEU A 84 -4.51 -2.12 3.69
N ASP A 85 -3.26 -1.68 3.87
CA ASP A 85 -2.96 -0.50 4.68
C ASP A 85 -3.56 0.78 4.06
N SER A 86 -3.46 0.92 2.74
CA SER A 86 -4.10 2.02 2.01
C SER A 86 -5.61 1.94 2.10
N TRP A 87 -6.22 0.76 2.08
CA TRP A 87 -7.66 0.62 2.30
C TRP A 87 -8.07 1.09 3.69
N LEU A 88 -7.23 0.97 4.71
CA LEU A 88 -7.54 1.50 6.05
C LEU A 88 -7.41 3.02 6.13
N SER A 89 -6.59 3.66 5.30
CA SER A 89 -6.17 5.06 5.51
C SER A 89 -6.43 6.02 4.35
N SER A 90 -6.66 5.51 3.14
CA SER A 90 -6.86 6.30 1.93
C SER A 90 -8.34 6.51 1.62
N SER A 91 -8.66 7.74 1.19
CA SER A 91 -9.90 8.11 0.51
C SER A 91 -9.71 8.32 -1.00
N TYR A 92 -8.49 8.14 -1.52
CA TYR A 92 -8.10 8.48 -2.90
C TYR A 92 -8.49 7.41 -3.92
N PHE A 93 -8.56 6.15 -3.50
CA PHE A 93 -8.95 5.00 -4.30
C PHE A 93 -10.32 4.46 -3.90
N ARG A 94 -11.06 3.93 -4.89
CA ARG A 94 -12.38 3.32 -4.74
C ARG A 94 -12.34 1.79 -4.75
N SER A 95 -11.43 1.20 -5.52
CA SER A 95 -11.25 -0.24 -5.59
C SER A 95 -9.86 -0.64 -5.11
N TYR A 96 -9.77 -1.71 -4.33
CA TYR A 96 -8.53 -2.20 -3.73
C TYR A 96 -8.38 -3.68 -4.05
N TYR A 97 -7.30 -4.04 -4.75
CA TYR A 97 -7.02 -5.39 -5.22
C TYR A 97 -5.75 -5.91 -4.55
N SER A 98 -5.91 -6.56 -3.40
CA SER A 98 -4.80 -7.16 -2.64
C SER A 98 -4.63 -8.62 -3.03
N ALA A 99 -3.52 -8.95 -3.69
CA ALA A 99 -3.22 -10.31 -4.15
C ALA A 99 -2.11 -10.95 -3.31
N SER A 100 -2.38 -12.12 -2.74
CA SER A 100 -1.42 -12.90 -1.93
C SER A 100 -0.61 -12.04 -0.96
N PRO A 101 -1.26 -11.23 -0.09
CA PRO A 101 -0.55 -10.36 0.83
C PRO A 101 0.40 -11.20 1.69
N SER A 102 1.64 -10.74 1.86
CA SER A 102 2.66 -11.56 2.55
C SER A 102 2.31 -11.73 4.03
N LEU A 103 1.76 -12.90 4.36
CA LEU A 103 1.13 -13.25 5.65
C LEU A 103 2.10 -13.39 6.83
N GLY A 104 3.41 -13.22 6.61
CA GLY A 104 4.43 -13.50 7.61
C GLY A 104 4.58 -12.43 8.70
N ARG A 105 5.25 -11.32 8.38
CA ARG A 105 5.57 -10.29 9.37
C ARG A 105 4.46 -9.21 9.37
N GLY A 106 3.85 -9.00 10.55
CA GLY A 106 2.80 -8.01 10.88
C GLY A 106 1.48 -8.06 10.11
N TYR A 107 1.24 -9.15 9.36
CA TYR A 107 -0.06 -9.45 8.76
C TYR A 107 -1.19 -9.52 9.80
N ASP A 108 -1.00 -10.23 10.92
CA ASP A 108 -2.05 -10.36 11.94
C ASP A 108 -2.49 -9.01 12.50
N ALA A 109 -1.55 -8.09 12.69
CA ALA A 109 -1.87 -6.74 13.16
C ALA A 109 -2.66 -5.95 12.11
N LEU A 110 -2.33 -6.12 10.83
CA LEU A 110 -3.06 -5.49 9.73
C LEU A 110 -4.45 -6.12 9.57
N LEU A 111 -4.56 -7.45 9.64
CA LEU A 111 -5.82 -8.16 9.54
C LEU A 111 -6.75 -7.79 10.69
N SER A 112 -6.25 -7.75 11.93
CA SER A 112 -7.02 -7.28 13.08
C SER A 112 -7.56 -5.87 12.89
N ARG A 113 -6.80 -4.95 12.27
CA ARG A 113 -7.29 -3.61 11.92
C ARG A 113 -8.35 -3.65 10.83
N VAL A 114 -8.19 -4.51 9.83
CA VAL A 114 -9.15 -4.70 8.74
C VAL A 114 -10.46 -5.31 9.25
N THR A 115 -10.42 -6.22 10.21
CA THR A 115 -11.64 -6.84 10.77
C THR A 115 -12.29 -5.99 11.86
N ALA A 116 -11.55 -5.04 12.45
CA ALA A 116 -12.07 -4.11 13.47
C ALA A 116 -12.75 -2.86 12.89
N VAL A 117 -12.79 -2.68 11.56
CA VAL A 117 -13.54 -1.57 10.98
C VAL A 117 -15.04 -1.78 11.11
N GLU A 118 -15.72 -0.77 11.63
CA GLU A 118 -17.16 -0.76 11.77
C GLU A 118 -17.87 -0.79 10.40
N PRO A 119 -19.01 -1.48 10.25
CA PRO A 119 -19.75 -1.56 8.97
C PRO A 119 -20.09 -0.21 8.33
N LEU A 120 -20.22 0.85 9.14
CA LEU A 120 -20.48 2.21 8.68
C LEU A 120 -19.28 2.81 7.91
N GLN A 121 -18.05 2.48 8.32
CA GLN A 121 -16.83 2.90 7.60
C GLN A 121 -16.68 2.19 6.25
N PHE A 122 -17.16 0.94 6.17
CA PHE A 122 -17.24 0.20 4.92
C PHE A 122 -18.27 0.83 3.96
N CYS A 123 -19.48 1.12 4.45
CA CYS A 123 -20.55 1.72 3.65
C CYS A 123 -20.19 3.11 3.08
N ALA A 124 -19.47 3.93 3.84
CA ALA A 124 -19.02 5.25 3.41
C ALA A 124 -18.05 5.22 2.21
N LYS A 125 -17.32 4.11 2.01
CA LYS A 125 -16.43 3.92 0.84
C LYS A 125 -17.17 3.50 -0.42
N HIS A 126 -18.37 2.92 -0.29
CA HIS A 126 -19.17 2.41 -1.40
C HIS A 126 -20.36 3.31 -1.78
N ARG A 127 -20.75 4.27 -0.92
CA ARG A 127 -21.79 5.27 -1.21
C ARG A 127 -21.17 6.66 -1.33
N ARG A 128 -20.71 7.06 -2.52
CA ARG A 128 -20.55 8.47 -2.97
C ARG A 128 -19.96 8.55 -4.36
#